data_AF-A0A0J1BZE0-F1
#
_entry.id   AF-A0A0J1BZE0-F1
#
_cell.length_a   1.000
_cell.length_b   1.000
_cell.length_c   1.000
_cell.angle_alpha   90.00
_cell.angle_beta   90.00
_cell.angle_gamma   90.00
#
_symmetry.space_group_name_H-M   'P 1'
#
loop_
_entity.id
_entity.type
_entity.pdbx_description
1 polymer ?
#
loop_
_entity_poly.entity_id
_entity_poly.type
_entity_poly.pdbx_seq_one_letter_code
_entity_poly.pdbx_strand_id
1 'polypeptide(L)'
;MSHKQNNNFENINFYYLGYESKTYLNNFVLLQFEIENLTNDTIYLSEKNIDLKIFKNKKKINEDNLPTYLPFIRPIKIKEFKCEEKERYEKSIEELKLKFANKLYEKNFSTNTIYKDSKDFILENIIRDCIVLMPNESIDYNKGFYSKKFDKNCKVSVKYSENKRFTYFVNDSGKRIDIND
;
A
#
# COMPACT_ATOMS: atom_id res chain seq x y z
N MET A 1 3.18 23.73 -0.03
CA MET A 1 4.46 23.54 -0.77
C MET A 1 4.72 22.04 -0.83
N SER A 2 4.54 21.43 -2.00
CA SER A 2 4.91 20.04 -2.27
C SER A 2 6.43 19.92 -2.19
N HIS A 3 6.94 19.01 -1.38
CA HIS A 3 8.37 18.72 -1.29
C HIS A 3 8.69 17.50 -2.14
N LYS A 4 9.30 17.73 -3.30
CA LYS A 4 9.86 16.68 -4.15
C LYS A 4 11.04 16.03 -3.40
N GLN A 5 10.92 14.77 -3.03
CA GLN A 5 12.02 14.00 -2.46
C GLN A 5 12.25 12.76 -3.34
N ASN A 6 13.27 12.81 -4.19
CA ASN A 6 13.76 11.64 -4.92
C ASN A 6 14.32 10.64 -3.91
N ASN A 7 13.83 9.40 -3.93
CA ASN A 7 14.48 8.27 -3.24
C ASN A 7 14.75 7.18 -4.25
N ASN A 8 15.95 6.60 -4.17
CA ASN A 8 16.56 5.72 -5.15
C ASN A 8 15.88 4.33 -5.25
N PHE A 9 14.74 4.29 -5.92
CA PHE A 9 14.43 3.31 -6.95
C PHE A 9 14.27 4.17 -8.21
N GLU A 10 15.25 4.20 -9.12
CA GLU A 10 15.51 5.33 -10.05
C GLU A 10 14.32 5.79 -10.93
N ASN A 11 13.20 5.07 -10.94
CA ASN A 11 12.06 5.33 -11.81
C ASN A 11 10.69 5.25 -11.11
N ILE A 12 10.63 5.43 -9.78
CA ILE A 12 9.34 5.54 -9.06
C ILE A 12 9.36 6.76 -8.16
N ASN A 13 8.39 7.66 -8.35
CA ASN A 13 8.24 8.83 -7.49
C ASN A 13 7.08 8.65 -6.51
N PHE A 14 7.24 9.24 -5.33
CA PHE A 14 6.21 9.33 -4.32
C PHE A 14 5.99 10.81 -3.98
N TYR A 15 4.75 11.27 -4.08
CA TYR A 15 4.39 12.65 -3.79
C TYR A 15 3.36 12.70 -2.67
N TYR A 16 3.65 13.44 -1.60
CA TYR A 16 2.65 13.70 -0.57
C TYR A 16 1.69 14.78 -1.05
N LEU A 17 0.40 14.45 -1.13
CA LEU A 17 -0.65 15.35 -1.60
C LEU A 17 -1.33 16.09 -0.45
N GLY A 18 -1.46 15.46 0.71
CA GLY A 18 -2.12 16.07 1.86
C GLY A 18 -2.76 15.05 2.79
N TYR A 19 -3.78 15.48 3.53
CA TYR A 19 -4.54 14.58 4.39
C TYR A 19 -6.01 14.97 4.45
N GLU A 20 -6.86 13.97 4.65
CA GLU A 20 -8.27 14.13 4.93
C GLU A 20 -8.57 13.70 6.37
N SER A 21 -9.26 14.56 7.13
CA SER A 21 -9.73 14.20 8.48
C SER A 21 -11.05 13.45 8.38
N LYS A 22 -11.12 12.25 8.97
CA LYS A 22 -12.42 11.56 9.09
C LYS A 22 -13.21 12.13 10.25
N THR A 23 -14.39 12.69 9.95
CA THR A 23 -15.32 13.28 10.94
C THR A 23 -15.75 12.30 12.03
N TYR A 24 -15.76 10.99 11.76
CA TYR A 24 -16.24 9.97 12.68
C TYR A 24 -15.15 9.34 13.56
N LEU A 25 -13.87 9.61 13.28
CA LEU A 25 -12.73 9.06 14.02
C LEU A 25 -11.75 10.18 14.35
N ASN A 26 -11.95 10.82 15.50
CA ASN A 26 -11.07 11.87 15.98
C ASN A 26 -9.61 11.39 16.03
N ASN A 27 -8.69 12.20 15.50
CA ASN A 27 -7.26 11.91 15.38
C ASN A 27 -6.88 10.82 14.37
N PHE A 28 -7.84 10.31 13.59
CA PHE A 28 -7.57 9.51 12.40
C PHE A 28 -7.57 10.41 11.17
N VAL A 29 -6.49 10.34 10.41
CA VAL A 29 -6.37 11.02 9.12
C VAL A 29 -6.08 10.01 8.02
N LEU A 30 -6.61 10.26 6.83
CA LEU A 30 -6.17 9.59 5.61
C LEU A 30 -5.05 10.43 5.01
N LEU A 31 -3.83 9.91 5.01
CA LEU A 31 -2.71 10.51 4.31
C LEU A 31 -2.81 10.16 2.83
N GLN A 32 -2.79 11.18 1.99
CA GLN A 32 -2.95 11.05 0.54
C GLN A 32 -1.59 11.24 -0.12
N PHE A 33 -1.24 10.33 -1.03
CA PHE A 33 -0.02 10.41 -1.81
C PHE A 33 -0.21 9.84 -3.21
N GLU A 34 0.56 10.36 -4.15
CA GLU A 34 0.62 9.86 -5.52
C GLU A 34 1.87 8.97 -5.67
N ILE A 35 1.71 7.85 -6.37
CA ILE A 35 2.81 6.97 -6.76
C ILE A 35 2.90 6.97 -8.28
N GLU A 36 4.04 7.38 -8.82
CA GLU A 36 4.28 7.54 -10.26
C GLU A 36 5.34 6.54 -10.72
N ASN A 37 5.02 5.76 -11.76
CA ASN A 37 5.97 4.91 -12.48
C ASN A 37 6.55 5.68 -13.68
N LEU A 38 7.86 5.93 -13.67
CA LEU A 38 8.57 6.62 -14.75
C LEU A 38 9.12 5.67 -15.83
N THR A 39 8.84 4.37 -15.74
CA THR A 39 9.34 3.37 -16.69
C THR A 39 8.32 3.06 -17.78
N ASN A 40 8.82 2.46 -18.86
CA ASN A 40 7.99 1.87 -19.92
C ASN A 40 7.48 0.46 -19.59
N ASP A 41 7.80 -0.06 -18.40
CA ASP A 41 7.43 -1.41 -17.96
C ASP A 41 6.42 -1.35 -16.81
N THR A 42 5.60 -2.39 -16.67
CA THR A 42 4.74 -2.55 -15.50
C THR A 42 5.58 -2.85 -14.25
N ILE A 43 5.34 -2.11 -13.18
CA ILE A 43 6.00 -2.31 -11.89
C ILE A 43 5.02 -2.92 -10.89
N TYR A 44 5.50 -3.90 -10.13
CA TYR A 44 4.80 -4.51 -9.00
C TYR A 44 5.51 -4.08 -7.71
N LEU A 45 4.79 -3.50 -6.76
CA LEU A 45 5.32 -3.05 -5.47
C LEU A 45 4.56 -3.68 -4.32
N SER A 46 5.26 -4.04 -3.26
CA SER A 46 4.66 -4.39 -1.97
C SER A 46 4.31 -3.12 -1.18
N GLU A 47 3.05 -3.02 -0.74
CA GLU A 47 2.57 -1.95 0.15
C GLU A 47 3.34 -1.90 1.47
N LYS A 48 3.74 -3.07 2.01
CA LYS A 48 4.54 -3.16 3.24
C LYS A 48 5.87 -2.42 3.18
N ASN A 49 6.42 -2.23 1.98
CA ASN A 49 7.68 -1.53 1.78
C ASN A 49 7.48 0.00 1.62
N ILE A 50 6.26 0.53 1.77
CA ILE A 50 6.00 1.97 1.81
C ILE A 50 6.18 2.47 3.25
N ASP A 51 7.29 3.16 3.49
CA ASP A 51 7.65 3.79 4.77
C ASP A 51 7.12 5.23 4.82
N LEU A 52 6.27 5.46 5.81
CA LEU A 52 5.70 6.76 6.12
C LEU A 52 6.33 7.28 7.42
N LYS A 53 7.00 8.43 7.31
CA LYS A 53 7.56 9.14 8.46
C LYS A 53 6.87 10.48 8.62
N ILE A 54 6.30 10.69 9.81
CA ILE A 54 5.61 11.92 10.15
C ILE A 54 6.41 12.64 11.23
N PHE A 55 6.63 13.93 11.05
CA PHE A 55 7.45 14.75 11.93
C PHE A 55 6.70 15.99 12.41
N LYS A 56 6.81 16.30 13.70
CA LYS A 56 6.37 17.56 14.29
C LYS A 56 7.49 18.14 15.12
N ASN A 57 7.85 19.41 14.87
CA ASN A 57 8.97 20.08 15.54
C ASN A 57 10.26 19.22 15.52
N LYS A 58 10.59 18.65 14.36
CA LYS A 58 11.73 17.73 14.13
C LYS A 58 11.69 16.39 14.86
N LYS A 59 10.64 16.08 15.62
CA LYS A 59 10.46 14.78 16.29
C LYS A 59 9.54 13.88 15.45
N LYS A 60 9.92 12.62 15.26
CA LYS A 60 9.07 11.61 14.62
C LYS A 60 7.84 11.34 15.50
N ILE A 61 6.66 11.32 14.90
CA ILE A 61 5.41 10.86 15.50
C ILE A 61 5.17 9.44 15.01
N ASN A 62 4.82 8.54 15.93
CA ASN A 62 4.40 7.18 15.63
C ASN A 62 2.88 7.09 15.77
N GLU A 63 2.28 6.05 15.18
CA GLU A 63 0.86 5.75 15.40
C GLU A 63 0.60 5.46 16.88
N ASP A 64 -0.52 6.00 17.37
CA ASP A 64 -1.06 5.64 18.66
C ASP A 64 -1.95 4.39 18.50
N ASN A 65 -2.24 3.68 19.60
CA ASN A 65 -3.21 2.60 19.56
C ASN A 65 -4.60 3.15 19.17
N LEU A 66 -5.26 2.47 18.22
CA LEU A 66 -6.65 2.78 17.89
C LEU A 66 -7.53 2.66 19.14
N PRO A 67 -8.54 3.54 19.29
CA PRO A 67 -9.45 3.45 20.41
C PRO A 67 -10.21 2.12 20.35
N THR A 68 -10.35 1.46 21.51
CA THR A 68 -11.06 0.18 21.67
C THR A 68 -12.53 0.24 21.25
N TYR A 69 -13.10 1.45 21.18
CA TYR A 69 -14.47 1.69 20.74
C TYR A 69 -14.45 2.46 19.41
N LEU A 70 -14.71 1.76 18.31
CA LEU A 70 -15.00 2.39 17.03
C LEU A 70 -16.51 2.71 17.01
N PRO A 71 -16.91 3.96 16.73
CA PRO A 71 -18.32 4.28 16.60
C PRO A 71 -18.94 3.50 15.44
N PHE A 72 -20.16 2.99 15.64
CA PHE A 72 -20.90 2.36 14.56
C PHE A 72 -21.25 3.41 13.49
N ILE A 73 -20.65 3.28 12.30
CA ILE A 73 -20.96 4.12 11.15
C ILE A 73 -22.04 3.42 10.35
N ARG A 74 -23.25 4.00 10.32
CA ARG A 74 -24.33 3.48 9.50
C ARG A 74 -23.90 3.49 8.03
N PRO A 75 -24.03 2.38 7.29
CA PRO A 75 -23.70 2.35 5.87
C PRO A 75 -24.58 3.36 5.13
N ILE A 76 -23.95 4.31 4.45
CA ILE A 76 -24.61 5.26 3.57
C ILE A 76 -24.60 4.61 2.19
N LYS A 77 -25.78 4.37 1.61
CA LYS A 77 -25.88 4.01 0.19
C LYS A 77 -25.58 5.26 -0.63
N ILE A 78 -24.33 5.41 -1.03
CA ILE A 78 -23.93 6.41 -2.02
C ILE A 78 -24.44 5.90 -3.38
N LYS A 79 -25.04 6.78 -4.19
CA LYS A 79 -25.34 6.45 -5.58
C LYS A 79 -24.00 6.28 -6.29
N GLU A 80 -23.61 5.03 -6.53
CA GLU A 80 -22.42 4.70 -7.28
C GLU A 80 -22.71 4.91 -8.77
N PHE A 81 -21.98 5.83 -9.39
CA PHE A 81 -21.96 5.96 -10.83
C PHE A 81 -21.09 4.83 -11.39
N LYS A 82 -21.66 3.96 -12.22
CA LYS A 82 -20.91 2.90 -12.87
C LYS A 82 -20.10 3.48 -14.03
N CYS A 83 -18.78 3.37 -13.93
CA CYS A 83 -17.85 3.75 -14.99
C CYS A 83 -17.25 2.47 -15.57
N GLU A 84 -17.65 2.10 -16.78
CA GLU A 84 -17.19 0.85 -17.42
C GLU A 84 -15.68 0.83 -17.67
N GLU A 85 -15.07 1.99 -17.92
CA GLU A 85 -13.62 2.10 -18.11
C GLU A 85 -12.88 1.79 -16.81
N LYS A 86 -13.39 2.32 -15.69
CA LYS A 86 -12.86 2.02 -14.36
C LYS A 86 -12.98 0.52 -14.04
N GLU A 87 -14.15 -0.07 -14.29
CA GLU A 87 -14.35 -1.52 -14.07
C GLU A 87 -13.40 -2.38 -14.93
N ARG A 88 -13.17 -1.99 -16.19
CA ARG A 88 -12.22 -2.67 -17.08
C ARG A 88 -10.78 -2.53 -16.59
N TYR A 89 -10.41 -1.33 -16.14
CA TYR A 89 -9.08 -1.07 -15.59
C TYR A 89 -8.84 -1.91 -14.32
N GLU A 90 -9.78 -1.87 -13.36
CA GLU A 90 -9.69 -2.64 -12.11
C GLU A 90 -9.53 -4.14 -12.36
N LYS A 91 -10.32 -4.70 -13.29
CA LYS A 91 -10.17 -6.10 -13.71
C LYS A 91 -8.78 -6.41 -14.28
N SER A 92 -8.25 -5.54 -15.15
CA SER A 92 -6.93 -5.76 -15.73
C SER A 92 -5.81 -5.72 -14.67
N ILE A 93 -5.95 -4.85 -13.67
CA ILE A 93 -5.05 -4.79 -12.52
C ILE A 93 -5.14 -6.07 -11.69
N GLU A 94 -6.35 -6.57 -11.41
CA GLU A 94 -6.55 -7.83 -10.68
C GLU A 94 -5.92 -9.04 -11.39
N GLU A 95 -6.10 -9.14 -12.72
CA GLU A 95 -5.49 -10.19 -13.53
C GLU A 95 -3.95 -10.14 -13.45
N LEU A 96 -3.36 -8.95 -13.50
CA LEU A 96 -1.91 -8.77 -13.37
C LEU A 96 -1.41 -9.13 -11.98
N LYS A 97 -2.12 -8.74 -10.92
CA LYS A 97 -1.79 -9.14 -9.53
C LYS A 97 -1.81 -10.66 -9.39
N LEU A 98 -2.84 -11.31 -9.91
CA LEU A 98 -2.97 -12.78 -9.88
C LEU A 98 -1.82 -13.46 -10.65
N LYS A 99 -1.49 -12.97 -11.85
CA LYS A 99 -0.39 -13.48 -12.66
C LYS A 99 0.97 -13.33 -11.96
N PHE A 100 1.19 -12.17 -11.34
CA PHE A 100 2.41 -11.91 -10.55
C PHE A 100 2.49 -12.81 -9.33
N ALA A 101 1.41 -12.93 -8.55
CA ALA A 101 1.37 -13.75 -7.35
C ALA A 101 1.64 -15.23 -7.65
N ASN A 102 1.03 -15.78 -8.70
CA ASN A 102 1.29 -17.16 -9.12
C ASN A 102 2.76 -17.37 -9.52
N LYS A 103 3.33 -16.49 -10.35
CA LYS A 103 4.75 -16.57 -10.73
C LYS A 103 5.68 -16.48 -9.53
N LEU A 104 5.39 -15.58 -8.60
CA LEU A 104 6.18 -15.39 -7.39
C LEU A 104 6.12 -16.64 -6.50
N TYR A 105 4.93 -17.21 -6.35
CA TYR A 105 4.71 -18.44 -5.61
C TYR A 105 5.44 -19.62 -6.25
N GLU A 106 5.29 -19.81 -7.57
CA GLU A 106 5.93 -20.91 -8.29
C GLU A 106 7.45 -20.84 -8.19
N LYS A 107 8.03 -19.65 -8.36
CA LYS A 107 9.48 -19.46 -8.29
C LYS A 107 10.05 -19.82 -6.91
N ASN A 108 9.32 -19.53 -5.83
CA ASN A 108 9.85 -19.64 -4.47
C ASN A 108 9.38 -20.87 -3.69
N PHE A 109 8.21 -21.43 -4.03
CA PHE A 109 7.53 -22.42 -3.20
C PHE A 109 7.00 -23.64 -3.96
N SER A 110 7.07 -23.69 -5.29
CA SER A 110 6.56 -24.84 -6.06
C SER A 110 7.20 -26.17 -5.65
N THR A 111 8.47 -26.13 -5.21
CA THR A 111 9.24 -27.30 -4.78
C THR A 111 9.12 -27.59 -3.29
N ASN A 112 8.52 -26.69 -2.50
CA ASN A 112 8.42 -26.82 -1.06
C ASN A 112 7.03 -27.35 -0.65
N THR A 113 6.98 -28.64 -0.29
CA THR A 113 5.74 -29.32 0.08
C THR A 113 5.10 -28.77 1.36
N ILE A 114 5.86 -28.05 2.20
CA ILE A 114 5.38 -27.48 3.47
C ILE A 114 4.29 -26.42 3.23
N TYR A 115 4.33 -25.71 2.10
CA TYR A 115 3.44 -24.58 1.82
C TYR A 115 2.31 -24.91 0.84
N LYS A 116 2.19 -26.18 0.46
CA LYS A 116 1.19 -26.62 -0.53
C LYS A 116 -0.24 -26.31 -0.06
N ASP A 117 -0.52 -26.55 1.22
CA ASP A 117 -1.85 -26.32 1.81
C ASP A 117 -2.11 -24.83 2.11
N SER A 118 -1.04 -24.03 2.29
CA SER A 118 -1.14 -22.59 2.51
C SER A 118 -1.15 -21.78 1.20
N LYS A 119 -1.15 -22.44 0.03
CA LYS A 119 -1.00 -21.78 -1.29
C LYS A 119 -1.97 -20.63 -1.48
N ASP A 120 -3.27 -20.88 -1.29
CA ASP A 120 -4.30 -19.88 -1.56
C ASP A 120 -4.16 -18.67 -0.62
N PHE A 121 -3.89 -18.91 0.66
CA PHE A 121 -3.60 -17.84 1.62
C PHE A 121 -2.37 -17.02 1.23
N ILE A 122 -1.31 -17.66 0.75
CA ILE A 122 -0.10 -16.99 0.30
C ILE A 122 -0.40 -16.10 -0.92
N LEU A 123 -1.12 -16.63 -1.91
CA LEU A 123 -1.52 -15.89 -3.10
C LEU A 123 -2.38 -14.68 -2.73
N GLU A 124 -3.39 -14.85 -1.87
CA GLU A 124 -4.23 -13.76 -1.38
C GLU A 124 -3.41 -12.68 -0.66
N ASN A 125 -2.42 -13.08 0.15
CA ASN A 125 -1.54 -12.14 0.83
C ASN A 125 -0.69 -11.33 -0.14
N ILE A 126 -0.15 -11.97 -1.18
CA ILE A 126 0.63 -11.29 -2.21
C ILE A 126 -0.28 -10.34 -3.01
N ILE A 127 -1.45 -10.80 -3.44
CA ILE A 127 -2.42 -10.00 -4.22
C ILE A 127 -2.86 -8.76 -3.42
N ARG A 128 -3.21 -8.94 -2.14
CA ARG A 128 -3.65 -7.86 -1.26
C ARG A 128 -2.58 -6.80 -1.06
N ASP A 129 -1.33 -7.23 -0.89
CA ASP A 129 -0.18 -6.35 -0.66
C ASP A 129 0.40 -5.76 -1.95
N CYS A 130 0.00 -6.26 -3.12
CA CYS A 130 0.54 -5.84 -4.41
C CYS A 130 -0.12 -4.56 -4.91
N ILE A 131 0.70 -3.57 -5.24
CA ILE A 131 0.38 -2.39 -6.02
C ILE A 131 0.95 -2.62 -7.43
N VAL A 132 0.11 -2.45 -8.45
CA VAL A 132 0.51 -2.54 -9.86
C VAL A 132 0.52 -1.12 -10.42
N LEU A 133 1.63 -0.75 -11.04
CA LEU A 133 1.77 0.52 -11.74
C LEU A 133 2.04 0.24 -13.21
N MET A 134 1.15 0.69 -14.08
CA MET A 134 1.33 0.62 -15.52
C MET A 134 2.47 1.53 -15.97
N PRO A 135 3.02 1.32 -17.19
CA PRO A 135 4.02 2.21 -17.77
C PRO A 135 3.56 3.67 -17.75
N ASN A 136 4.40 4.58 -17.25
CA ASN A 136 4.14 6.02 -17.21
C ASN A 136 2.83 6.41 -16.49
N GLU A 137 2.37 5.60 -15.54
CA GLU A 137 1.14 5.82 -14.78
C GLU A 137 1.42 6.46 -13.42
N SER A 138 0.52 7.35 -13.00
CA SER A 138 0.39 7.83 -11.63
C SER A 138 -0.92 7.36 -11.02
N ILE A 139 -0.86 6.83 -9.80
CA ILE A 139 -2.04 6.44 -9.04
C ILE A 139 -2.14 7.22 -7.73
N ASP A 140 -3.37 7.55 -7.34
CA ASP A 140 -3.68 8.06 -6.01
C ASP A 140 -3.72 6.91 -5.00
N TYR A 141 -3.06 7.12 -3.86
CA TYR A 141 -2.98 6.13 -2.80
C TYR A 141 -3.23 6.79 -1.44
N ASN A 142 -3.95 6.06 -0.57
CA ASN A 142 -4.34 6.53 0.75
C ASN A 142 -3.88 5.57 1.84
N LYS A 143 -3.29 6.10 2.92
CA LYS A 143 -2.95 5.32 4.12
C LYS A 143 -3.52 5.97 5.36
N GLY A 144 -4.24 5.18 6.16
CA GLY A 144 -4.73 5.62 7.45
C GLY A 144 -3.58 5.89 8.42
N PHE A 145 -3.71 6.95 9.21
CA PHE A 145 -2.77 7.26 10.29
C PHE A 145 -3.54 7.76 11.50
N TYR A 146 -3.36 7.11 12.65
CA TYR A 146 -3.97 7.52 13.91
C TYR A 146 -2.93 8.10 14.86
N SER A 147 -3.04 9.40 15.19
CA SER A 147 -2.30 9.97 16.32
C SER A 147 -2.91 11.25 16.86
N LYS A 148 -3.00 11.37 18.18
CA LYS A 148 -3.42 12.60 18.89
C LYS A 148 -2.46 13.77 18.68
N LYS A 149 -1.22 13.49 18.26
CA LYS A 149 -0.20 14.52 18.04
C LYS A 149 -0.23 15.09 16.63
N PHE A 150 -0.97 14.45 15.71
CA PHE A 150 -1.06 14.86 14.31
C PHE A 150 -1.85 16.16 14.17
N ASP A 151 -1.33 17.08 13.36
CA ASP A 151 -2.01 18.30 12.94
C ASP A 151 -1.45 18.79 11.60
N LYS A 152 -2.01 19.89 11.08
CA LYS A 152 -1.59 20.52 9.81
C LYS A 152 -0.13 20.98 9.77
N ASN A 153 0.54 21.10 10.91
CA ASN A 153 1.94 21.52 10.99
C ASN A 153 2.90 20.32 10.92
N CYS A 154 2.37 19.09 10.88
CA CYS A 154 3.15 17.89 10.68
C CYS A 154 3.71 17.83 9.26
N LYS A 155 4.98 17.43 9.15
CA LYS A 155 5.63 17.12 7.88
C LYS A 155 5.53 15.63 7.63
N VAL A 156 5.03 15.24 6.47
CA VAL A 156 4.94 13.83 6.06
C VAL A 156 6.01 13.57 5.01
N SER A 157 6.74 12.47 5.18
CA SER A 157 7.68 11.94 4.21
C SER A 157 7.24 10.53 3.87
N VAL A 158 7.05 10.27 2.58
CA VAL A 158 6.70 8.96 2.04
C VAL A 158 7.87 8.48 1.19
N LYS A 159 8.31 7.24 1.43
CA LYS A 159 9.42 6.63 0.71
C LYS A 159 9.16 5.14 0.54
N TYR A 160 9.72 4.56 -0.52
CA TYR A 160 9.85 3.12 -0.61
C TYR A 160 11.11 2.70 0.15
N SER A 161 10.98 1.82 1.16
CA SER A 161 12.02 1.58 2.16
C SER A 161 12.95 0.39 1.91
N GLU A 162 12.97 -0.19 0.72
CA GLU A 162 13.72 -1.42 0.47
C GLU A 162 14.42 -1.43 -0.88
N ASN A 163 15.52 -2.20 -0.95
CA ASN A 163 16.21 -2.54 -2.19
C ASN A 163 15.43 -3.55 -3.04
N LYS A 164 14.33 -4.12 -2.51
CA LYS A 164 13.51 -5.16 -3.15
C LYS A 164 12.05 -4.75 -3.21
N ARG A 165 11.40 -5.04 -4.34
CA ARG A 165 9.98 -4.73 -4.61
C ARG A 165 9.00 -5.62 -3.83
N PHE A 166 9.43 -6.80 -3.43
CA PHE A 166 8.70 -7.76 -2.59
C PHE A 166 9.73 -8.48 -1.71
N THR A 167 9.59 -8.37 -0.39
CA THR A 167 10.59 -8.88 0.58
C THR A 167 10.09 -10.10 1.34
N TYR A 168 8.80 -10.15 1.66
CA TYR A 168 8.20 -11.26 2.40
C TYR A 168 6.67 -11.32 2.22
N PHE A 169 6.07 -12.45 2.56
CA PHE A 169 4.63 -12.58 2.79
C PHE A 169 4.36 -13.25 4.14
N VAL A 170 3.09 -13.39 4.49
CA VAL A 170 2.64 -14.00 5.74
C VAL A 170 1.89 -15.28 5.40
N ASN A 171 2.20 -16.39 6.07
CA ASN A 171 1.44 -17.63 5.92
C ASN A 171 0.19 -17.66 6.80
N ASP A 172 -0.61 -18.71 6.64
CA ASP A 172 -1.82 -19.01 7.41
C ASP A 172 -1.63 -18.94 8.94
N SER A 173 -0.43 -19.24 9.42
CA SER A 173 -0.04 -19.22 10.83
C SER A 173 0.37 -17.82 11.33
N GLY A 174 0.32 -16.79 10.48
CA GLY A 174 0.77 -15.44 10.80
C GLY A 174 2.29 -15.25 10.79
N LYS A 175 3.05 -16.25 10.32
CA LYS A 175 4.52 -16.20 10.27
C LYS A 175 5.00 -15.51 9.00
N ARG A 176 5.97 -14.60 9.16
CA ARG A 176 6.71 -13.98 8.05
C ARG A 176 7.54 -15.04 7.31
N ILE A 177 7.41 -15.08 5.99
CA ILE A 177 8.21 -15.90 5.08
C ILE A 177 8.90 -14.97 4.10
N ASP A 178 10.22 -14.94 4.16
CA ASP A 178 11.04 -14.12 3.27
C ASP A 178 11.05 -14.73 1.85
N ILE A 179 11.07 -13.84 0.86
CA ILE A 179 11.16 -14.20 -0.55
C ILE A 179 12.64 -14.16 -0.94
N ASN A 180 13.15 -15.28 -1.45
CA ASN A 180 14.50 -15.37 -1.98
C ASN A 180 14.54 -14.84 -3.41
N ASP A 181 15.68 -14.27 -3.82
CA ASP A 181 15.85 -13.70 -5.16
C ASP A 181 15.81 -14.73 -6.29
#